data_AF-A0A2M8NPG8-F1
#
_entry.id   AF-A0A2M8NPG8-F1
#
_cell.length_a   1.000
_cell.length_b   1.000
_cell.length_c   1.000
_cell.angle_alpha   90.00
_cell.angle_beta   90.00
_cell.angle_gamma   90.00
#
_symmetry.space_group_name_H-M   'P 1'
#
loop_
_entity.id
_entity.type
_entity.pdbx_description
1 polymer ?
#
loop_
_entity_poly.entity_id
_entity_poly.type
_entity_poly.pdbx_seq_one_letter_code
_entity_poly.pdbx_strand_id
1 'polypeptide(L)'
;MQVAYPRYHFLLIAPNLGAEWLFDALRLYWTRFRPTVISDTRLVYMIPASESVALTALAYRDLMPQIGVEIARLAPHAFFDAVPADNFDAIRAEFNRRAQLNYPFGASVLAPGQTIPT
;
A
#
# COMPACT_ATOMS: atom_id res chain seq x y z
N MET A 1 8.96 -20.94 0.76
CA MET A 1 8.51 -19.93 -0.23
C MET A 1 9.33 -18.68 0.00
N GLN A 2 10.01 -18.18 -1.02
CA GLN A 2 10.75 -16.91 -0.94
C GLN A 2 9.74 -15.79 -1.24
N VAL A 3 9.47 -14.92 -0.26
CA VAL A 3 8.62 -13.75 -0.45
C VAL A 3 9.44 -12.73 -1.24
N ALA A 4 9.03 -12.42 -2.47
CA ALA A 4 9.62 -11.34 -3.24
C ALA A 4 8.91 -10.03 -2.86
N TYR A 5 9.69 -8.99 -2.57
CA TYR A 5 9.17 -7.67 -2.22
C TYR A 5 9.18 -6.75 -3.44
N PRO A 6 8.18 -5.86 -3.58
CA PRO A 6 8.26 -4.80 -4.57
C PRO A 6 9.47 -3.92 -4.27
N ARG A 7 10.16 -3.44 -5.31
CA ARG A 7 11.28 -2.51 -5.13
C ARG A 7 10.79 -1.19 -4.52
N TYR A 8 9.59 -0.76 -4.90
CA TYR A 8 8.94 0.42 -4.36
C TYR A 8 7.62 0.03 -3.69
N HIS A 9 7.51 0.32 -2.39
CA HIS A 9 6.26 0.19 -1.65
C HIS A 9 5.82 1.55 -1.15
N PHE A 10 4.67 2.00 -1.66
CA PHE A 10 4.01 3.22 -1.22
C PHE A 10 2.85 2.89 -0.28
N LEU A 11 2.73 3.66 0.79
CA LEU A 11 1.57 3.70 1.65
C LEU A 11 0.86 5.04 1.43
N LEU A 12 -0.24 5.02 0.68
CA LEU A 12 -1.09 6.18 0.48
C LEU A 12 -2.06 6.30 1.66
N ILE A 13 -2.06 7.45 2.31
CA ILE A 13 -3.06 7.78 3.33
C ILE A 13 -3.94 8.88 2.77
N ALA A 14 -5.24 8.58 2.68
CA ALA A 14 -6.21 9.55 2.24
C ALA A 14 -6.16 10.79 3.17
N PRO A 15 -6.10 12.02 2.63
CA PRO A 15 -5.91 13.23 3.42
C PRO A 15 -6.96 13.44 4.52
N ASN A 16 -8.17 12.92 4.33
CA ASN A 16 -9.28 13.02 5.26
C ASN A 16 -9.19 12.09 6.49
N LEU A 17 -8.20 11.20 6.55
CA LEU A 17 -8.01 10.32 7.71
C LEU A 17 -7.31 11.00 8.89
N GLY A 18 -6.61 12.12 8.65
CA GLY A 18 -5.73 12.75 9.64
C GLY A 18 -4.45 11.94 9.87
N ALA A 19 -3.29 12.62 9.93
CA ALA A 19 -1.99 11.95 9.98
C ALA A 19 -1.54 11.56 11.40
N GLU A 20 -2.15 12.11 12.44
CA GLU A 20 -1.66 12.00 13.83
C GLU A 20 -1.75 10.58 14.38
N TRP A 21 -2.92 9.94 14.26
CA TRP A 21 -3.12 8.56 14.75
C TRP A 21 -2.27 7.54 13.98
N LEU A 22 -1.93 7.88 12.74
CA LEU A 22 -1.26 6.98 11.81
C LEU A 22 0.19 6.73 12.23
N PHE A 23 0.93 7.75 12.67
CA PHE A 23 2.33 7.54 13.07
C PHE A 23 2.44 6.64 14.31
N ASP A 24 1.48 6.73 15.23
CA ASP A 24 1.38 5.82 16.37
C ASP A 24 0.97 4.40 15.95
N ALA A 25 0.01 4.27 15.03
CA ALA A 25 -0.45 2.99 14.52
C ALA A 25 0.62 2.26 13.68
N LEU A 26 1.43 3.01 12.93
CA LEU A 26 2.43 2.50 11.99
C LEU A 26 3.79 2.24 12.61
N ARG A 27 4.08 2.70 13.84
CA ARG A 27 5.44 2.75 14.38
C ARG A 27 6.22 1.43 14.19
N LEU A 28 5.62 0.31 14.55
CA LEU A 28 6.26 -1.01 14.43
C LEU A 28 6.46 -1.40 12.96
N TYR A 29 5.43 -1.18 12.13
CA TYR A 29 5.46 -1.48 10.71
C TYR A 29 6.51 -0.65 9.96
N TRP A 30 6.55 0.67 10.20
CA TRP A 30 7.54 1.58 9.63
C TRP A 30 8.95 1.20 10.02
N THR A 31 9.18 0.88 11.31
CA THR A 31 10.50 0.46 11.80
C THR A 31 11.00 -0.78 11.04
N ARG A 32 10.09 -1.69 10.68
CA ARG A 32 10.42 -2.95 10.01
C ARG A 32 10.62 -2.80 8.49
N PHE A 33 9.67 -2.17 7.80
CA PHE A 33 9.61 -2.18 6.33
C PHE A 33 9.92 -0.83 5.68
N ARG A 34 9.84 0.27 6.43
CA ARG A 34 10.12 1.63 5.96
C ARG A 34 9.43 1.96 4.62
N PRO A 35 8.11 1.76 4.50
CA PRO A 35 7.40 2.10 3.27
C PRO A 35 7.51 3.60 3.00
N THR A 36 7.36 4.03 1.74
CA THR A 36 7.25 5.46 1.44
C THR A 36 5.82 5.92 1.69
N VAL A 37 5.60 6.76 2.69
CA VAL A 37 4.29 7.33 3.00
C VAL A 37 4.01 8.51 2.07
N ILE A 38 2.88 8.48 1.38
CA ILE A 38 2.43 9.50 0.44
C ILE A 38 0.99 9.91 0.74
N SER A 39 0.62 11.13 0.37
CA SER A 39 -0.76 11.63 0.41
C SER A 39 -1.33 11.87 -1.00
N ASP A 40 -0.50 11.61 -2.02
CA ASP A 40 -0.78 11.94 -3.42
C ASP A 40 -0.15 10.85 -4.31
N THR A 41 -0.97 10.28 -5.18
CA THR A 41 -0.67 9.20 -6.12
C THR A 41 0.34 9.60 -7.20
N ARG A 42 0.57 10.90 -7.43
CA ARG A 42 1.50 11.40 -8.47
C ARG A 42 2.92 10.86 -8.37
N LEU A 43 3.38 10.54 -7.17
CA LEU A 43 4.70 9.96 -6.95
C LEU A 43 4.83 8.55 -7.52
N VAL A 44 3.72 7.80 -7.60
CA VAL A 44 3.71 6.44 -8.16
C VAL A 44 3.97 6.48 -9.67
N TYR A 45 3.47 7.51 -10.37
CA TYR A 45 3.62 7.66 -11.83
C TYR A 45 5.05 7.98 -12.25
N MET A 46 5.87 8.48 -11.33
CA MET A 46 7.27 8.77 -11.60
C MET A 46 8.14 7.50 -11.61
N ILE A 47 7.59 6.35 -11.17
CA ILE A 47 8.34 5.09 -11.13
C ILE A 47 8.25 4.40 -12.49
N PRO A 48 9.40 4.06 -13.12
CA PRO A 48 9.42 3.37 -14.40
C PRO A 48 8.65 2.05 -14.37
N ALA A 49 7.99 1.71 -15.48
CA ALA A 49 7.23 0.46 -15.62
C ALA A 49 8.09 -0.81 -15.53
N SER A 50 9.41 -0.70 -15.67
CA SER A 50 10.36 -1.80 -15.47
C SER A 50 10.57 -2.18 -14.00
N GLU A 51 10.04 -1.39 -13.07
CA GLU A 51 10.19 -1.61 -11.63
C GLU A 51 8.93 -2.23 -11.01
N SER A 52 9.11 -3.08 -10.00
CA SER A 52 7.99 -3.60 -9.22
C SER A 52 7.52 -2.55 -8.20
N VAL A 53 6.25 -2.16 -8.33
CA VAL A 53 5.61 -1.14 -7.50
C VAL A 53 4.37 -1.71 -6.83
N ALA A 54 4.27 -1.54 -5.52
CA ALA A 54 3.03 -1.74 -4.78
C ALA A 54 2.59 -0.42 -4.15
N LEU A 55 1.29 -0.14 -4.24
CA LEU A 55 0.62 0.96 -3.59
C LEU A 55 -0.46 0.39 -2.67
N THR A 56 -0.26 0.56 -1.37
CA THR A 56 -1.29 0.28 -0.37
C THR A 56 -2.01 1.56 -0.04
N ALA A 57 -3.32 1.63 -0.34
CA ALA A 57 -4.16 2.78 -0.04
C ALA A 57 -4.98 2.53 1.23
N LEU A 58 -4.69 3.32 2.26
CA LEU A 58 -5.53 3.51 3.43
C LEU A 58 -6.52 4.64 3.13
N ALA A 59 -7.79 4.28 2.92
CA ALA A 59 -8.84 5.23 2.60
C ALA A 59 -10.19 4.70 3.10
N TYR A 60 -11.16 5.61 3.28
CA TYR A 60 -12.55 5.19 3.46
C TYR A 60 -13.04 4.45 2.21
N ARG A 61 -13.96 3.51 2.43
CA ARG A 61 -14.43 2.57 1.41
C ARG A 61 -15.02 3.24 0.15
N ASP A 62 -15.61 4.42 0.31
CA ASP A 62 -16.18 5.24 -0.77
C ASP A 62 -15.12 5.85 -1.69
N LEU A 63 -13.92 6.15 -1.17
CA LEU A 63 -12.81 6.71 -1.95
C LEU A 63 -11.99 5.65 -2.70
N MET A 64 -12.05 4.39 -2.29
CA MET A 64 -11.21 3.33 -2.85
C MET A 64 -11.41 3.10 -4.36
N PRO A 65 -12.64 3.08 -4.91
CA PRO A 65 -12.84 2.89 -6.34
C PRO A 65 -12.23 4.03 -7.15
N GLN A 66 -12.32 5.27 -6.65
CA GLN A 66 -11.73 6.44 -7.30
C GLN A 66 -10.21 6.32 -7.39
N ILE A 67 -9.56 5.99 -6.26
CA ILE A 67 -8.10 5.80 -6.22
C ILE A 67 -7.69 4.63 -7.14
N GLY A 68 -8.44 3.53 -7.12
CA GLY A 68 -8.18 2.37 -7.97
C GLY A 68 -8.24 2.70 -9.46
N VAL A 69 -9.26 3.43 -9.90
CA VAL A 69 -9.39 3.90 -11.30
C VAL A 69 -8.24 4.85 -11.67
N GLU A 70 -7.88 5.75 -10.77
CA GLU A 70 -6.78 6.69 -10.98
C GLU A 70 -5.45 5.97 -11.19
N ILE A 71 -5.14 4.99 -10.34
CA ILE A 71 -3.92 4.19 -10.43
C ILE A 71 -3.92 3.28 -11.65
N ALA A 72 -5.03 2.62 -11.96
CA ALA A 72 -5.15 1.80 -13.16
C ALA A 72 -4.91 2.60 -14.45
N ARG A 73 -5.28 3.90 -14.46
CA ARG A 73 -5.04 4.78 -15.60
C ARG A 73 -3.60 5.26 -15.70
N LEU A 74 -2.99 5.63 -14.57
CA LEU A 74 -1.75 6.41 -14.55
C LEU A 74 -0.49 5.60 -14.19
N ALA A 75 -0.64 4.47 -13.48
CA ALA A 75 0.39 3.47 -13.24
C ALA A 75 -0.20 2.05 -13.30
N PRO A 76 -0.64 1.56 -14.47
CA PRO A 76 -1.24 0.23 -14.63
C PRO A 76 -0.29 -0.92 -14.23
N HIS A 77 1.02 -0.68 -14.19
CA HIS A 77 2.03 -1.64 -13.73
C HIS A 77 2.13 -1.73 -12.21
N ALA A 78 1.56 -0.77 -11.46
CA ALA A 78 1.59 -0.79 -10.01
C ALA A 78 0.48 -1.70 -9.46
N PHE A 79 0.84 -2.53 -8.49
CA PHE A 79 -0.18 -3.26 -7.75
C PHE A 79 -0.91 -2.34 -6.78
N PHE A 80 -2.23 -2.37 -6.85
CA PHE A 80 -3.09 -1.61 -5.96
C PHE A 80 -3.68 -2.50 -4.87
N ASP A 81 -3.35 -2.18 -3.62
CA ASP A 81 -3.82 -2.85 -2.40
C ASP A 81 -4.73 -1.90 -1.62
N ALA A 82 -6.03 -2.19 -1.59
CA ALA A 82 -7.03 -1.35 -0.93
C ALA A 82 -7.26 -1.83 0.51
N VAL A 83 -6.93 -1.00 1.51
CA VAL A 83 -7.13 -1.29 2.93
C VAL A 83 -8.15 -0.30 3.54
N PRO A 84 -9.40 -0.72 3.78
CA PRO A 84 -10.46 0.18 4.26
C PRO A 84 -10.13 0.74 5.64
N ALA A 85 -10.21 2.06 5.77
CA ALA A 85 -9.88 2.75 6.99
C ALA A 85 -11.09 3.05 7.90
N ASP A 86 -12.03 2.10 7.94
CA ASP A 86 -13.30 2.26 8.65
C ASP A 86 -13.14 2.16 10.19
N ASN A 87 -12.06 1.53 10.67
CA ASN A 87 -11.75 1.36 12.09
C ASN A 87 -10.23 1.42 12.34
N PHE A 88 -9.77 2.47 13.03
CA PHE A 88 -8.34 2.71 13.26
C PHE A 88 -7.66 1.70 14.18
N ASP A 89 -8.37 1.16 15.18
CA ASP A 89 -7.81 0.11 16.05
C ASP A 89 -7.58 -1.18 15.27
N ALA A 90 -8.49 -1.52 14.35
CA ALA A 90 -8.32 -2.68 13.46
C ALA A 90 -7.13 -2.50 12.51
N ILE A 91 -6.96 -1.30 11.94
CA ILE A 91 -5.81 -0.97 11.07
C ILE A 91 -4.50 -1.07 11.85
N ARG A 92 -4.46 -0.51 13.07
CA ARG A 92 -3.29 -0.61 13.95
C ARG A 92 -2.94 -2.05 14.28
N ALA A 93 -3.94 -2.86 14.63
CA ALA A 93 -3.76 -4.29 14.89
C ALA A 93 -3.19 -5.00 13.66
N GLU A 94 -3.67 -4.69 12.47
CA GLU A 94 -3.19 -5.28 11.23
C GLU A 94 -1.75 -4.87 10.89
N PHE A 95 -1.38 -3.60 11.07
CA PHE A 95 0.00 -3.14 10.92
C PHE A 95 0.95 -3.87 11.88
N ASN A 96 0.56 -3.99 13.15
CA ASN A 96 1.35 -4.69 14.14
C ASN A 96 1.50 -6.17 13.81
N ARG A 97 0.40 -6.84 13.44
CA ARG A 97 0.39 -8.27 13.05
C ARG A 97 1.33 -8.52 11.88
N ARG A 98 1.25 -7.69 10.83
CA ARG A 98 2.12 -7.81 9.64
C ARG A 98 3.60 -7.57 9.95
N ALA A 99 3.89 -6.59 10.81
CA ALA A 99 5.25 -6.33 11.24
C ALA A 99 5.84 -7.51 12.03
N GLN A 100 5.07 -8.09 12.95
CA GLN A 100 5.47 -9.28 13.73
C GLN A 100 5.69 -10.51 12.86
N LEU A 101 4.83 -10.71 11.87
CA LEU A 101 4.93 -11.84 10.94
C LEU A 101 5.94 -11.63 9.80
N ASN A 102 6.62 -10.47 9.77
CA ASN A 102 7.51 -10.07 8.69
C ASN A 102 6.84 -10.17 7.29
N TYR A 103 5.57 -9.76 7.22
CA TYR A 103 4.73 -9.89 6.03
C TYR A 103 4.09 -8.54 5.64
N PRO A 104 4.80 -7.70 4.85
CA PRO A 104 4.31 -6.38 4.47
C PRO A 104 3.07 -6.46 3.59
N PHE A 105 2.34 -5.35 3.50
CA PHE A 105 1.37 -5.14 2.44
C PHE A 105 2.05 -5.21 1.06
N GLY A 106 1.30 -5.62 0.03
CA GLY A 106 1.86 -5.84 -1.30
C GLY A 106 2.83 -7.03 -1.43
N ALA A 107 3.01 -7.89 -0.41
CA ALA A 107 3.95 -9.03 -0.48
C ALA A 107 3.49 -10.18 -1.39
N SER A 108 2.19 -10.31 -1.69
CA SER A 108 1.65 -11.38 -2.55
C SER A 108 1.73 -11.09 -4.05
N VAL A 109 2.23 -9.91 -4.42
CA VAL A 109 2.18 -9.35 -5.77
C VAL A 109 3.17 -10.03 -6.73
N LEU A 110 4.16 -10.73 -6.18
CA LEU A 110 5.28 -11.28 -6.94
C LEU A 110 5.33 -12.81 -6.90
N ALA A 111 4.20 -13.50 -6.73
CA ALA A 111 4.16 -14.91 -7.07
C ALA A 111 4.55 -15.06 -8.56
N PRO A 112 5.60 -15.83 -8.91
CA PRO A 112 6.02 -15.97 -10.29
C PRO A 112 4.84 -16.42 -11.18
N GLY A 113 4.47 -15.61 -12.17
CA GLY A 113 3.46 -15.97 -13.18
C GLY A 113 2.06 -15.38 -13.03
N GLN A 114 1.80 -14.43 -12.11
CA GLN A 114 0.55 -13.67 -12.14
C GLN A 114 0.67 -12.43 -13.02
N THR A 115 0.19 -12.52 -14.27
CA THR A 115 -0.17 -11.34 -15.06
C THR A 115 -1.52 -10.80 -14.59
N ILE A 116 -1.63 -9.48 -14.50
CA ILE A 116 -2.91 -8.77 -14.29
C ILE A 116 -3.90 -9.25 -15.36
N PRO A 117 -5.14 -9.63 -15.02
CA PRO A 117 -6.12 -10.01 -16.03
C PRO A 117 -6.37 -8.82 -16.97
N THR A 118 -6.12 -9.06 -18.26
CA THR A 118 -6.50 -8.18 -19.39
C THR A 118 -8.00 -8.02 -19.50
#